data_AF-R9LA26-F1
#
_entry.id   AF-R9LA26-F1
#
_cell.length_a   1.000
_cell.length_b   1.000
_cell.length_c   1.000
_cell.angle_alpha   90.00
_cell.angle_beta   90.00
_cell.angle_gamma   90.00
#
_symmetry.space_group_name_H-M   'P 1'
#
loop_
_entity.id
_entity.type
_entity.pdbx_description
1 polymer ?
#
loop_
_entity_poly.entity_id
_entity_poly.type
_entity_poly.pdbx_seq_one_letter_code
_entity_poly.pdbx_strand_id
1 'polypeptide(L)'
;MVFACFFITTALLFRQFGEVLSTVVFRKTPIEMSILMMLILVALSCRRNSIQFAYVHLFYWPFVIFPFLFLIFMSMKSVHFLNWLPVLGNEAPNWPLAILSTASLYLGSFIITMLLPITEKPARAMKSVMLGIAVSASLYLLLVLSTIGIYGVRETLLLIYPTLEMARSIAVGDDVIERMDALFIIMWVINVYTTMFSTYYITSITFSKLLKFQDHRLVTTLLIPFLFGVSLLPQDQFQLYRFSRIADESSYLFLTGYALLLWIVSVIRRKGGHSHG
;
A
#
# COMPACT_ATOMS: atom_id res chain seq x y z
N MET A 1 14.12 13.25 -8.12
CA MET A 1 13.96 12.87 -6.70
C MET A 1 12.61 12.18 -6.44
N VAL A 2 11.46 12.83 -6.68
CA VAL A 2 10.13 12.18 -6.58
C VAL A 2 10.05 10.88 -7.40
N PHE A 3 10.53 10.89 -8.65
CA PHE A 3 10.61 9.68 -9.47
C PHE A 3 11.37 8.54 -8.78
N ALA A 4 12.53 8.83 -8.18
CA ALA A 4 13.37 7.82 -7.54
C ALA A 4 12.67 7.21 -6.31
N CYS A 5 11.98 8.02 -5.51
CA CYS A 5 11.19 7.53 -4.37
C CYS A 5 10.12 6.54 -4.82
N PHE A 6 9.25 6.93 -5.76
CA PHE A 6 8.20 6.03 -6.27
C PHE A 6 8.78 4.82 -7.01
N PHE A 7 9.86 4.98 -7.78
CA PHE A 7 10.51 3.89 -8.50
C PHE A 7 11.05 2.81 -7.55
N ILE A 8 11.74 3.19 -6.47
CA ILE A 8 12.29 2.26 -5.48
C ILE A 8 11.14 1.57 -4.73
N THR A 9 10.16 2.32 -4.22
CA THR A 9 8.99 1.74 -3.54
C THR A 9 8.22 0.79 -4.45
N THR A 10 8.01 1.14 -5.73
CA THR A 10 7.36 0.26 -6.71
C THR A 10 8.15 -1.03 -6.92
N ALA A 11 9.48 -0.97 -7.10
CA ALA A 11 10.30 -2.16 -7.30
C ALA A 11 10.29 -3.10 -6.08
N LEU A 12 10.37 -2.54 -4.88
CA LEU A 12 10.31 -3.31 -3.63
C LEU A 12 8.92 -3.92 -3.40
N LEU A 13 7.84 -3.21 -3.75
CA LEU A 13 6.49 -3.76 -3.73
C LEU A 13 6.36 -4.98 -4.65
N PHE A 14 6.92 -4.93 -5.87
CA PHE A 14 6.93 -6.08 -6.78
C PHE A 14 7.66 -7.28 -6.18
N ARG A 15 8.83 -7.06 -5.58
CA ARG A 15 9.57 -8.12 -4.88
C ARG A 15 8.77 -8.71 -3.72
N GLN A 16 8.14 -7.87 -2.90
CA GLN A 16 7.31 -8.30 -1.77
C GLN A 16 6.11 -9.13 -2.21
N PHE A 17 5.46 -8.75 -3.30
CA PHE A 17 4.39 -9.57 -3.87
C PHE A 17 4.89 -10.95 -4.33
N GLY A 18 6.03 -10.99 -5.03
CA GLY A 18 6.64 -12.25 -5.47
C GLY A 18 6.97 -13.18 -4.28
N GLU A 19 7.49 -12.61 -3.19
CA GLU A 19 7.84 -13.35 -1.97
C GLU A 19 6.60 -13.96 -1.32
N VAL A 20 5.54 -13.16 -1.12
CA VAL A 20 4.29 -13.65 -0.54
C VAL A 20 3.63 -14.68 -1.46
N LEU A 21 3.62 -14.47 -2.77
CA LEU A 21 2.95 -15.37 -3.70
C LEU A 21 3.67 -16.72 -3.81
N SER A 22 5.01 -16.73 -3.85
CA SER A 22 5.80 -17.97 -3.89
C SER A 22 5.72 -18.76 -2.58
N THR A 23 5.67 -18.08 -1.44
CA THR A 23 5.55 -18.73 -0.13
C THR A 23 4.14 -19.25 0.16
N VAL A 24 3.10 -18.51 -0.22
CA VAL A 24 1.70 -18.80 0.14
C VAL A 24 0.95 -19.60 -0.93
N VAL A 25 1.18 -19.30 -2.22
CA VAL A 25 0.35 -19.83 -3.33
C VAL A 25 1.16 -20.76 -4.24
N PHE A 26 2.28 -20.29 -4.77
CA PHE A 26 3.05 -20.97 -5.81
C PHE A 26 4.36 -21.55 -5.28
N ARG A 27 4.28 -22.67 -4.56
CA ARG A 27 5.46 -23.33 -3.96
C ARG A 27 6.53 -23.81 -4.96
N LYS A 28 6.17 -23.97 -6.23
CA LYS A 28 7.06 -24.51 -7.29
C LYS A 28 7.45 -23.46 -8.34
N THR A 29 6.80 -22.30 -8.35
CA THR A 29 7.04 -21.29 -9.38
C THR A 29 8.16 -20.37 -8.92
N PRO A 30 9.19 -20.11 -9.75
CA PRO A 30 10.22 -19.14 -9.44
C PRO A 30 9.61 -17.76 -9.16
N ILE A 31 10.17 -17.05 -8.18
CA ILE A 31 9.69 -15.73 -7.76
C ILE A 31 9.69 -14.72 -8.92
N GLU A 32 10.66 -14.85 -9.82
CA GLU A 32 10.85 -14.04 -11.01
C GLU A 32 9.62 -14.07 -11.93
N MET A 33 8.99 -15.24 -12.09
CA MET A 33 7.80 -15.38 -12.94
C MET A 33 6.60 -14.64 -12.34
N SER A 34 6.40 -14.76 -11.03
CA SER A 34 5.32 -14.07 -10.31
C SER A 34 5.47 -12.55 -10.42
N ILE A 35 6.70 -12.06 -10.23
CA ILE A 35 7.03 -10.64 -10.38
C ILE A 35 6.75 -10.19 -11.82
N LEU A 36 7.30 -10.89 -12.81
CA LEU A 36 7.19 -10.50 -14.21
C LEU A 36 5.74 -10.47 -14.69
N MET A 37 4.93 -11.47 -14.31
CA MET A 37 3.51 -11.53 -14.66
C MET A 37 2.74 -10.32 -14.11
N MET A 38 2.90 -10.02 -12.82
CA MET A 38 2.24 -8.87 -12.21
C MET A 38 2.74 -7.55 -12.80
N LEU A 39 4.03 -7.47 -13.12
CA LEU A 39 4.64 -6.28 -13.69
C LEU A 39 4.12 -6.01 -15.11
N ILE A 40 4.01 -7.04 -15.96
CA ILE A 40 3.39 -6.93 -17.29
C ILE A 40 1.92 -6.51 -17.16
N LEU A 41 1.18 -7.14 -16.26
CA LEU A 41 -0.23 -6.82 -16.02
C LEU A 41 -0.42 -5.34 -15.64
N VAL A 42 0.35 -4.86 -14.67
CA VAL A 42 0.33 -3.46 -14.22
C VAL A 42 0.77 -2.51 -15.33
N ALA A 43 1.85 -2.82 -16.05
CA ALA A 43 2.35 -2.00 -17.15
C ALA A 43 1.32 -1.84 -18.27
N LEU A 44 0.60 -2.92 -18.62
CA LEU A 44 -0.51 -2.88 -19.59
C LEU A 44 -1.67 -2.01 -19.10
N SER A 45 -2.05 -2.15 -17.82
CA SER A 45 -3.07 -1.32 -17.20
C SER A 45 -2.70 0.16 -17.18
N CYS A 46 -1.42 0.52 -17.00
CA CYS A 46 -0.94 1.91 -16.97
C CYS A 46 -0.89 2.59 -18.34
N ARG A 47 -1.06 1.87 -19.46
CA ARG A 47 -1.11 2.50 -20.81
C ARG A 47 -2.38 3.34 -21.06
N ARG A 48 -3.33 3.23 -20.13
CA ARG A 48 -4.65 3.84 -20.14
C ARG A 48 -4.64 5.23 -19.51
N ASN A 49 -5.69 6.01 -19.79
CA ASN A 49 -5.78 7.40 -19.33
C ASN A 49 -6.11 7.49 -17.82
N SER A 50 -5.91 8.67 -17.22
CA SER A 50 -6.22 8.95 -15.81
C SER A 50 -7.68 8.67 -15.40
N ILE A 51 -8.62 8.79 -16.34
CA ILE A 51 -10.03 8.43 -16.09
C ILE A 51 -10.17 6.92 -15.85
N GLN A 52 -9.51 6.11 -16.68
CA GLN A 52 -9.52 4.65 -16.53
C GLN A 52 -8.79 4.23 -15.25
N PHE A 53 -7.74 4.97 -14.85
CA PHE A 53 -7.11 4.81 -13.55
C PHE A 53 -8.10 4.94 -12.39
N ALA A 54 -8.95 5.98 -12.41
CA ALA A 54 -9.97 6.17 -11.38
C ALA A 54 -11.05 5.08 -11.40
N TYR A 55 -11.53 4.67 -12.58
CA TYR A 55 -12.54 3.61 -12.69
C TYR A 55 -12.05 2.25 -12.19
N VAL A 56 -10.79 1.90 -12.44
CA VAL A 56 -10.18 0.66 -11.91
C VAL A 56 -10.23 0.67 -10.38
N HIS A 57 -9.86 1.77 -9.73
CA HIS A 57 -9.92 1.88 -8.26
C HIS A 57 -11.35 1.83 -7.73
N LEU A 58 -12.28 2.53 -8.39
CA LEU A 58 -13.69 2.52 -7.99
C LEU A 58 -14.30 1.12 -8.13
N PHE A 59 -13.94 0.39 -9.18
CA PHE A 59 -14.43 -0.97 -9.43
C PHE A 59 -13.91 -1.98 -8.40
N TYR A 60 -12.63 -1.93 -8.05
CA TYR A 60 -12.03 -2.88 -7.12
C TYR A 60 -12.28 -2.56 -5.65
N TRP A 61 -12.62 -1.31 -5.32
CA TRP A 61 -12.82 -0.87 -3.94
C TRP A 61 -13.81 -1.74 -3.13
N PRO A 62 -15.01 -2.11 -3.64
CA PRO A 62 -15.92 -3.02 -2.93
C PRO A 62 -15.32 -4.40 -2.66
N PHE A 63 -14.57 -4.94 -3.62
CA PHE A 63 -13.94 -6.27 -3.52
C PHE A 63 -12.78 -6.31 -2.54
N VAL A 64 -12.27 -5.15 -2.11
CA VAL A 64 -11.29 -5.04 -1.03
C VAL A 64 -12.00 -4.81 0.30
N ILE A 65 -12.90 -3.83 0.39
CA ILE A 65 -13.52 -3.45 1.67
C ILE A 65 -14.47 -4.51 2.21
N PHE A 66 -15.35 -5.08 1.37
CA PHE A 66 -16.36 -6.03 1.88
C PHE A 66 -15.73 -7.30 2.45
N PRO A 67 -14.81 -8.00 1.74
CA PRO A 67 -14.15 -9.17 2.31
C PRO A 67 -13.30 -8.82 3.53
N PHE A 68 -12.66 -7.64 3.55
CA PHE A 68 -11.87 -7.21 4.70
C PHE A 68 -12.74 -7.05 5.95
N LEU A 69 -13.85 -6.32 5.85
CA LEU A 69 -14.79 -6.14 6.96
C LEU A 69 -15.40 -7.47 7.40
N PHE A 70 -15.70 -8.35 6.44
CA PHE A 70 -16.19 -9.70 6.73
C PHE A 70 -15.18 -10.52 7.54
N LEU A 71 -13.89 -10.52 7.15
CA LEU A 71 -12.83 -11.20 7.87
C LEU A 71 -12.65 -10.64 9.29
N ILE A 72 -12.67 -9.32 9.45
CA ILE A 72 -12.62 -8.69 10.78
C ILE A 72 -13.82 -9.13 11.62
N PHE A 73 -15.04 -9.08 11.07
CA PHE A 73 -16.24 -9.48 11.78
C PHE A 73 -16.21 -10.95 12.22
N MET A 74 -15.76 -11.86 11.35
CA MET A 74 -15.57 -13.27 11.70
C MET A 74 -14.47 -13.49 12.73
N SER A 75 -13.37 -12.73 12.65
CA SER A 75 -12.24 -12.81 13.58
C SER A 75 -12.64 -12.50 15.03
N MET A 76 -13.67 -11.67 15.25
CA MET A 76 -14.14 -11.28 16.59
C MET A 76 -14.55 -12.47 17.47
N LYS A 77 -14.95 -13.60 16.88
CA LYS A 77 -15.28 -14.83 17.63
C LYS A 77 -14.08 -15.44 18.36
N SER A 78 -12.88 -15.16 17.87
CA SER A 78 -11.62 -15.74 18.37
C SER A 78 -10.80 -14.75 19.22
N VAL A 79 -11.31 -13.54 19.45
CA VAL A 79 -10.61 -12.49 20.19
C VAL A 79 -10.76 -12.69 21.69
N HIS A 80 -9.63 -12.71 22.40
CA HIS A 80 -9.58 -12.68 23.85
C HIS A 80 -9.21 -11.27 24.34
N PHE A 81 -10.15 -10.59 25.00
CA PHE A 81 -9.96 -9.20 25.48
C PHE A 81 -8.75 -9.02 26.42
N LEU A 82 -8.38 -10.07 27.16
CA LEU A 82 -7.19 -10.07 28.03
C LEU A 82 -5.89 -9.81 27.25
N ASN A 83 -5.84 -10.20 25.98
CA ASN A 83 -4.64 -10.03 25.14
C ASN A 83 -4.37 -8.57 24.76
N TRP A 84 -5.35 -7.67 24.93
CA TRP A 84 -5.16 -6.22 24.72
C TRP A 84 -4.49 -5.53 25.91
N LEU A 85 -4.38 -6.21 27.05
CA LEU A 85 -3.78 -5.65 28.25
C LEU A 85 -2.30 -6.05 28.33
N PRO A 86 -1.41 -5.14 28.79
CA PRO A 86 -1.67 -3.73 29.10
C PRO A 86 -1.61 -2.83 27.85
N VAL A 87 -2.55 -1.88 27.74
CA VAL A 87 -2.67 -0.98 26.58
C VAL A 87 -1.46 -0.05 26.43
N LEU A 88 -0.85 0.37 27.54
CA LEU A 88 0.29 1.29 27.56
C LEU A 88 1.65 0.57 27.43
N GLY A 89 1.65 -0.77 27.36
CA GLY A 89 2.85 -1.58 27.39
C GLY A 89 3.44 -1.75 28.80
N ASN A 90 4.40 -2.68 28.89
CA ASN A 90 5.18 -2.95 30.12
C ASN A 90 6.51 -2.18 30.17
N GLU A 91 6.92 -1.59 29.04
CA GLU A 91 8.20 -0.88 28.87
C GLU A 91 7.96 0.55 28.40
N ALA A 92 8.97 1.42 28.54
CA ALA A 92 8.89 2.80 28.06
C ALA A 92 8.63 2.82 26.54
N PRO A 93 7.46 3.30 26.11
CA PRO A 93 7.06 3.19 24.71
C PRO A 93 7.91 4.10 23.82
N ASN A 94 8.52 3.52 22.78
CA ASN A 94 9.23 4.28 21.74
C ASN A 94 8.24 4.84 20.70
N TRP A 95 7.37 5.75 21.15
CA TRP A 95 6.33 6.36 20.33
C TRP A 95 6.87 7.03 19.05
N PRO A 96 7.98 7.80 19.07
CA PRO A 96 8.42 8.52 17.88
C PRO A 96 8.76 7.61 16.71
N LEU A 97 9.46 6.50 16.98
CA LEU A 97 9.82 5.53 15.95
C LEU A 97 8.57 4.81 15.42
N ALA A 98 7.67 4.37 16.31
CA ALA A 98 6.43 3.72 15.93
C ALA A 98 5.53 4.63 15.08
N ILE A 99 5.44 5.92 15.44
CA ILE A 99 4.68 6.93 14.67
C ILE A 99 5.29 7.09 13.28
N LEU A 100 6.61 7.19 13.15
CA LEU A 100 7.25 7.35 11.84
C LEU A 100 7.03 6.12 10.95
N SER A 101 7.25 4.91 11.49
CA SER A 101 7.07 3.67 10.74
C SER A 101 5.61 3.39 10.37
N THR A 102 4.64 3.85 11.16
CA THR A 102 3.21 3.74 10.80
C THR A 102 2.76 4.86 9.87
N ALA A 103 3.31 6.06 10.00
CA ALA A 103 3.02 7.18 9.10
C ALA A 103 3.49 6.91 7.66
N SER A 104 4.62 6.21 7.50
CA SER A 104 5.14 5.84 6.17
C SER A 104 4.21 4.91 5.40
N LEU A 105 3.33 4.15 6.07
CA LEU A 105 2.27 3.37 5.40
C LEU A 105 1.30 4.23 4.59
N TYR A 106 1.20 5.53 4.92
CA TYR A 106 0.36 6.49 4.21
C TYR A 106 1.09 7.20 3.06
N LEU A 107 2.25 6.70 2.62
CA LEU A 107 2.94 7.19 1.42
C LEU A 107 2.01 7.23 0.19
N GLY A 108 1.08 6.28 0.09
CA GLY A 108 0.06 6.25 -0.96
C GLY A 108 -0.82 7.50 -1.04
N SER A 109 -0.97 8.27 0.04
CA SER A 109 -1.73 9.53 0.02
C SER A 109 -1.11 10.58 -0.92
N PHE A 110 0.22 10.58 -1.09
CA PHE A 110 0.92 11.49 -2.00
C PHE A 110 0.61 11.23 -3.47
N ILE A 111 0.11 10.04 -3.82
CA ILE A 111 -0.36 9.72 -5.17
C ILE A 111 -1.51 10.67 -5.54
N ILE A 112 -2.46 10.89 -4.62
CA ILE A 112 -3.58 11.81 -4.88
C ILE A 112 -3.07 13.25 -5.03
N THR A 113 -2.10 13.68 -4.22
CA THR A 113 -1.46 15.00 -4.36
C THR A 113 -0.87 15.18 -5.75
N MET A 114 -0.24 14.15 -6.32
CA MET A 114 0.30 14.18 -7.69
C MET A 114 -0.77 14.18 -8.78
N LEU A 115 -1.96 13.66 -8.49
CA LEU A 115 -3.11 13.64 -9.39
C LEU A 115 -3.99 14.90 -9.28
N LEU A 116 -3.77 15.77 -8.29
CA LEU A 116 -4.52 17.02 -8.13
C LEU A 116 -4.60 17.88 -9.40
N PRO A 117 -3.51 18.08 -10.19
CA PRO A 117 -3.55 18.94 -11.38
C PRO A 117 -4.48 18.44 -12.49
N ILE A 118 -4.86 17.16 -12.46
CA ILE A 118 -5.71 16.52 -13.47
C ILE A 118 -7.09 16.15 -12.90
N THR A 119 -7.40 16.58 -11.67
CA THR A 119 -8.68 16.33 -11.00
C THR A 119 -9.68 17.43 -11.35
N GLU A 120 -10.92 17.08 -11.70
CA GLU A 120 -11.97 18.05 -12.05
C GLU A 120 -12.33 19.03 -10.91
N LYS A 121 -12.36 18.53 -9.66
CA LYS A 121 -12.80 19.29 -8.47
C LYS A 121 -11.70 19.33 -7.41
N PRO A 122 -10.60 20.05 -7.65
CA PRO A 122 -9.45 20.07 -6.72
C PRO A 122 -9.82 20.63 -5.34
N ALA A 123 -10.80 21.53 -5.25
CA ALA A 123 -11.29 22.08 -3.98
C ALA A 123 -11.89 21.02 -3.04
N ARG A 124 -12.42 19.91 -3.57
CA ARG A 124 -12.96 18.80 -2.77
C ARG A 124 -11.91 17.73 -2.45
N ALA A 125 -10.75 17.77 -3.12
CA ALA A 125 -9.76 16.71 -3.02
C ALA A 125 -9.21 16.55 -1.60
N MET A 126 -9.02 17.64 -0.85
CA MET A 126 -8.58 17.56 0.55
C MET A 126 -9.55 16.75 1.42
N LYS A 127 -10.85 17.04 1.31
CA LYS A 127 -11.89 16.29 2.06
C LYS A 127 -11.88 14.81 1.66
N SER A 128 -11.77 14.51 0.38
CA SER A 128 -11.70 13.12 -0.11
C SER A 128 -10.46 12.38 0.39
N VAL A 129 -9.28 13.02 0.41
CA VAL A 129 -8.04 12.43 0.94
C VAL A 129 -8.16 12.18 2.44
N MET A 130 -8.65 13.16 3.21
CA MET A 130 -8.84 13.00 4.66
C MET A 130 -9.81 11.85 4.99
N LEU A 131 -10.91 11.72 4.24
CA LEU A 131 -11.83 10.60 4.38
C LEU A 131 -11.15 9.27 4.05
N GLY A 132 -10.37 9.20 2.96
CA GLY A 132 -9.62 8.00 2.58
C GLY A 132 -8.59 7.59 3.64
N ILE A 133 -7.87 8.55 4.21
CA ILE A 133 -6.92 8.32 5.33
C ILE A 133 -7.68 7.81 6.55
N ALA A 134 -8.78 8.46 6.95
CA ALA A 134 -9.56 8.07 8.11
C ALA A 134 -10.11 6.63 7.98
N VAL A 135 -10.70 6.30 6.83
CA VAL A 135 -11.21 4.94 6.57
C VAL A 135 -10.07 3.93 6.61
N SER A 136 -8.95 4.20 5.96
CA SER A 136 -7.79 3.30 5.96
C SER A 136 -7.22 3.11 7.37
N ALA A 137 -7.13 4.19 8.15
CA ALA A 137 -6.65 4.14 9.53
C ALA A 137 -7.56 3.32 10.44
N SER A 138 -8.88 3.46 10.29
CA SER A 138 -9.86 2.64 11.01
C SER A 138 -9.73 1.16 10.65
N LEU A 139 -9.57 0.83 9.36
CA LEU A 139 -9.39 -0.57 8.92
C LEU A 139 -8.08 -1.17 9.45
N TYR A 140 -6.97 -0.42 9.40
CA TYR A 140 -5.70 -0.85 9.99
C TYR A 140 -5.80 -1.05 11.49
N LEU A 141 -6.45 -0.12 12.20
CA LEU A 141 -6.64 -0.22 13.65
C LEU A 141 -7.44 -1.47 14.02
N LEU A 142 -8.55 -1.74 13.31
CA LEU A 142 -9.36 -2.94 13.52
C LEU A 142 -8.53 -4.22 13.32
N LEU A 143 -7.69 -4.24 12.29
CA LEU A 143 -6.82 -5.38 11.99
C LEU A 143 -5.76 -5.59 13.07
N VAL A 144 -5.14 -4.52 13.58
CA VAL A 144 -4.20 -4.60 14.70
C VAL A 144 -4.89 -5.10 15.97
N LEU A 145 -6.07 -4.58 16.28
CA LEU A 145 -6.86 -5.02 17.44
C LEU A 145 -7.29 -6.49 17.33
N SER A 146 -7.74 -6.93 16.15
CA SER A 146 -8.09 -8.34 15.92
C SER A 146 -6.88 -9.26 16.07
N THR A 147 -5.76 -8.95 15.41
CA THR A 147 -4.54 -9.79 15.45
C THR A 147 -3.96 -9.89 16.86
N ILE A 148 -3.80 -8.78 17.56
CA ILE A 148 -3.36 -8.78 18.97
C ILE A 148 -4.41 -9.45 19.85
N GLY A 149 -5.70 -9.26 19.59
CA GLY A 149 -6.77 -9.88 20.35
C GLY A 149 -6.77 -11.40 20.28
N ILE A 150 -6.41 -11.97 19.13
CA ILE A 150 -6.35 -13.43 18.93
C ILE A 150 -5.05 -14.00 19.49
N TYR A 151 -3.90 -13.45 19.10
CA TYR A 151 -2.59 -14.06 19.38
C TYR A 151 -1.86 -13.47 20.59
N GLY A 152 -2.22 -12.26 21.01
CA GLY A 152 -1.43 -11.48 21.96
C GLY A 152 -0.18 -10.87 21.31
N VAL A 153 0.45 -9.93 22.03
CA VAL A 153 1.56 -9.12 21.50
C VAL A 153 2.79 -9.98 21.15
N ARG A 154 3.19 -10.90 22.02
CA ARG A 154 4.42 -11.69 21.85
C ARG A 154 4.34 -12.64 20.65
N GLU A 155 3.23 -13.36 20.52
CA GLU A 155 3.03 -14.27 19.40
C GLU A 155 2.87 -13.51 18.09
N THR A 156 2.16 -12.37 18.09
CA THR A 156 2.02 -11.52 16.89
C THR A 156 3.38 -11.06 16.33
N LEU A 157 4.37 -10.81 17.19
CA LEU A 157 5.73 -10.43 16.77
C LEU A 157 6.51 -11.57 16.11
N LEU A 158 6.12 -12.83 16.36
CA LEU A 158 6.73 -14.00 15.74
C LEU A 158 6.07 -14.37 14.40
N LEU A 159 4.87 -13.85 14.13
CA LEU A 159 4.15 -14.09 12.89
C LEU A 159 4.67 -13.18 11.77
N ILE A 160 5.13 -13.81 10.68
CA ILE A 160 5.56 -13.10 9.47
C ILE A 160 4.38 -12.44 8.76
N TYR A 161 3.23 -13.13 8.71
CA TYR A 161 2.00 -12.65 8.06
C TYR A 161 0.81 -12.72 9.02
N PRO A 162 0.75 -11.87 10.07
CA PRO A 162 -0.29 -11.95 11.10
C PRO A 162 -1.72 -11.92 10.56
N THR A 163 -1.93 -11.18 9.47
CA THR A 163 -3.23 -11.01 8.83
C THR A 163 -3.69 -12.25 8.06
N LEU A 164 -2.74 -12.95 7.44
CA LEU A 164 -2.99 -14.22 6.78
C LEU A 164 -3.26 -15.31 7.81
N GLU A 165 -2.48 -15.35 8.89
CA GLU A 165 -2.71 -16.29 9.99
C GLU A 165 -4.05 -16.07 10.65
N MET A 166 -4.44 -14.80 10.88
CA MET A 166 -5.78 -14.46 11.37
C MET A 166 -6.85 -15.05 10.45
N ALA A 167 -6.72 -14.88 9.12
CA ALA A 167 -7.65 -15.48 8.18
C ALA A 167 -7.69 -17.01 8.28
N ARG A 168 -6.54 -17.67 8.43
CA ARG A 168 -6.44 -19.13 8.61
C ARG A 168 -7.06 -19.64 9.92
N SER A 169 -7.03 -18.83 10.98
CA SER A 169 -7.61 -19.21 12.28
C SER A 169 -9.13 -19.15 12.33
N ILE A 170 -9.78 -18.50 11.36
CA ILE A 170 -11.24 -18.40 11.31
C ILE A 170 -11.80 -19.76 10.86
N ALA A 171 -12.28 -20.55 11.81
CA ALA A 171 -13.06 -21.76 11.54
C ALA A 171 -14.56 -21.40 11.38
N VAL A 172 -15.13 -21.66 10.20
CA VAL A 172 -16.57 -21.40 9.93
C VAL A 172 -17.34 -22.73 9.89
N GLY A 173 -17.53 -23.34 11.05
CA GLY A 173 -18.31 -24.58 11.21
C GLY A 173 -17.75 -25.79 10.46
N ASP A 174 -18.30 -26.97 10.74
CA ASP A 174 -17.74 -28.25 10.28
C ASP A 174 -17.90 -28.54 8.77
N ASP A 175 -18.59 -27.70 7.95
CA ASP A 175 -18.96 -28.16 6.59
C ASP A 175 -19.17 -27.09 5.48
N VAL A 176 -19.08 -25.77 5.71
CA VAL A 176 -19.51 -24.80 4.66
C VAL A 176 -18.44 -23.80 4.20
N ILE A 177 -17.48 -23.39 5.05
CA ILE A 177 -16.40 -22.51 4.58
C ILE A 177 -15.05 -22.83 5.24
N GLU A 178 -14.37 -23.87 4.76
CA GLU A 178 -13.10 -24.36 5.31
C GLU A 178 -11.86 -23.49 4.97
N ARG A 179 -11.97 -22.52 4.04
CA ARG A 179 -10.80 -21.84 3.44
C ARG A 179 -10.92 -20.31 3.40
N MET A 180 -11.00 -19.71 4.59
CA MET A 180 -10.92 -18.24 4.77
C MET A 180 -9.59 -17.66 4.26
N ASP A 181 -8.53 -18.47 4.24
CA ASP A 181 -7.23 -18.13 3.66
C ASP A 181 -7.35 -17.77 2.16
N ALA A 182 -8.15 -18.51 1.39
CA ALA A 182 -8.34 -18.27 -0.03
C ALA A 182 -9.06 -16.94 -0.29
N LEU A 183 -10.10 -16.63 0.49
CA LEU A 183 -10.82 -15.35 0.40
C LEU A 183 -9.88 -14.18 0.70
N PHE A 184 -9.06 -14.31 1.75
CA PHE A 184 -8.06 -13.32 2.10
C PHE A 184 -7.05 -13.12 0.97
N ILE A 185 -6.50 -14.19 0.40
CA ILE A 185 -5.50 -14.11 -0.66
C ILE A 185 -6.07 -13.41 -1.90
N ILE A 186 -7.30 -13.73 -2.33
CA ILE A 186 -7.95 -13.08 -3.49
C ILE A 186 -8.08 -11.58 -3.25
N MET A 187 -8.65 -11.18 -2.11
CA MET A 187 -8.80 -9.79 -1.71
C MET A 187 -7.43 -9.07 -1.62
N TRP A 188 -6.44 -9.73 -1.02
CA TRP A 188 -5.09 -9.19 -0.85
C TRP A 188 -4.38 -8.99 -2.19
N VAL A 189 -4.46 -9.93 -3.12
CA VAL A 189 -3.90 -9.81 -4.48
C VAL A 189 -4.53 -8.61 -5.19
N ILE A 190 -5.85 -8.41 -5.09
CA ILE A 190 -6.54 -7.25 -5.67
C ILE A 190 -6.00 -5.95 -5.06
N ASN A 191 -5.85 -5.90 -3.73
CA ASN A 191 -5.37 -4.71 -3.02
C ASN A 191 -3.89 -4.38 -3.36
N VAL A 192 -3.05 -5.39 -3.47
CA VAL A 192 -1.65 -5.21 -3.88
C VAL A 192 -1.57 -4.76 -5.33
N TYR A 193 -2.38 -5.35 -6.21
CA TYR A 193 -2.47 -4.93 -7.61
C TYR A 193 -2.85 -3.45 -7.74
N THR A 194 -3.88 -2.96 -7.04
CA THR A 194 -4.28 -1.53 -7.11
C THR A 194 -3.19 -0.60 -6.57
N THR A 195 -2.46 -1.03 -5.53
CA THR A 195 -1.32 -0.29 -4.97
C THR A 195 -0.14 -0.23 -5.94
N MET A 196 0.22 -1.36 -6.56
CA MET A 196 1.24 -1.43 -7.60
C MET A 196 0.85 -0.59 -8.81
N PHE A 197 -0.39 -0.68 -9.25
CA PHE A 197 -0.93 0.11 -10.34
C PHE A 197 -0.81 1.61 -10.07
N SER A 198 -1.13 2.05 -8.84
CA SER A 198 -0.97 3.43 -8.40
C SER A 198 0.48 3.90 -8.40
N THR A 199 1.38 3.16 -7.76
CA THR A 199 2.78 3.58 -7.65
C THR A 199 3.51 3.50 -8.99
N TYR A 200 3.21 2.49 -9.83
CA TYR A 200 3.73 2.37 -11.20
C TYR A 200 3.25 3.52 -12.08
N TYR A 201 1.97 3.88 -12.01
CA TYR A 201 1.42 4.99 -12.78
C TYR A 201 2.12 6.32 -12.47
N ILE A 202 2.33 6.63 -11.18
CA ILE A 202 3.07 7.82 -10.77
C ILE A 202 4.54 7.75 -11.19
N THR A 203 5.19 6.60 -11.03
CA THR A 203 6.56 6.37 -11.51
C THR A 203 6.68 6.67 -13.01
N SER A 204 5.74 6.15 -13.81
CA SER A 204 5.72 6.36 -15.25
C SER A 204 5.43 7.81 -15.65
N ILE A 205 4.51 8.52 -14.97
CA ILE A 205 4.23 9.94 -15.25
C ILE A 205 5.45 10.80 -14.92
N THR A 206 6.04 10.57 -13.75
CA THR A 206 7.19 11.36 -13.28
C THR A 206 8.42 11.12 -14.15
N PHE A 207 8.63 9.90 -14.63
CA PHE A 207 9.68 9.58 -15.58
C PHE A 207 9.46 10.20 -16.97
N SER A 208 8.22 10.14 -17.48
CA SER A 208 7.87 10.77 -18.77
C SER A 208 8.14 12.27 -18.75
N LYS A 209 7.85 12.95 -17.63
CA LYS A 209 8.15 14.38 -17.45
C LYS A 209 9.65 14.65 -17.38
N LEU A 210 10.43 13.77 -16.76
CA LEU A 210 11.89 13.93 -16.64
C LEU A 210 12.58 13.84 -18.02
N LEU A 211 12.15 12.88 -18.85
CA LEU A 211 12.70 12.66 -20.19
C LEU A 211 11.99 13.44 -21.29
N LYS A 212 11.00 14.27 -20.95
CA LYS A 212 10.17 15.04 -21.89
C LYS A 212 9.50 14.20 -22.97
N PHE A 213 9.20 12.92 -22.67
CA PHE A 213 8.44 12.08 -23.58
C PHE A 213 6.98 12.53 -23.61
N GLN A 214 6.43 12.63 -24.83
CA GLN A 214 5.02 12.96 -25.04
C GLN A 214 4.09 11.75 -24.82
N ASP A 215 4.59 10.53 -25.08
CA ASP A 215 3.81 9.30 -24.93
C ASP A 215 4.21 8.51 -23.67
N HIS A 216 3.30 8.51 -22.70
CA HIS A 216 3.42 7.75 -21.46
C HIS A 216 3.45 6.22 -21.69
N ARG A 217 2.88 5.71 -22.80
CA ARG A 217 2.78 4.26 -23.07
C ARG A 217 4.13 3.63 -23.41
N LEU A 218 5.01 4.38 -24.06
CA LEU A 218 6.38 3.95 -24.31
C LEU A 218 7.14 3.87 -22.98
N VAL A 219 6.96 4.87 -22.13
CA VAL A 219 7.57 4.94 -20.80
C VAL A 219 7.14 3.79 -19.91
N THR A 220 5.83 3.44 -19.90
CA THR A 220 5.37 2.28 -19.13
C THR A 220 6.02 0.98 -19.58
N THR A 221 6.41 0.85 -20.84
CA THR A 221 7.06 -0.37 -21.34
C THR A 221 8.55 -0.37 -21.02
N LEU A 222 9.20 0.79 -21.14
CA LEU A 222 10.62 0.94 -20.88
C LEU A 222 10.97 0.70 -19.41
N LEU A 223 10.05 1.01 -18.47
CA LEU A 223 10.25 0.79 -17.04
C LEU A 223 10.30 -0.69 -16.62
N ILE A 224 9.75 -1.60 -17.42
CA ILE A 224 9.63 -3.04 -17.10
C ILE A 224 11.00 -3.66 -16.73
N PRO A 225 12.03 -3.63 -17.59
CA PRO A 225 13.31 -4.26 -17.28
C PRO A 225 14.01 -3.62 -16.08
N PHE A 226 13.87 -2.31 -15.88
CA PHE A 226 14.51 -1.61 -14.76
C PHE A 226 13.86 -1.97 -13.42
N LEU A 227 12.52 -1.94 -13.35
CA LEU A 227 11.79 -2.32 -12.15
C LEU A 227 11.99 -3.80 -11.83
N PHE A 228 12.01 -4.66 -12.85
CA PHE A 228 12.32 -6.07 -12.69
C PHE A 228 13.73 -6.27 -12.12
N GLY A 229 14.75 -5.65 -12.72
CA GLY A 229 16.14 -5.77 -12.24
C GLY A 229 16.32 -5.29 -10.80
N VAL A 230 15.73 -4.15 -10.43
CA VAL A 230 15.81 -3.61 -9.06
C VAL A 230 15.03 -4.46 -8.06
N SER A 231 13.89 -5.04 -8.47
CA SER A 231 13.12 -5.94 -7.61
C SER A 231 13.89 -7.21 -7.22
N LEU A 232 14.89 -7.63 -8.01
CA LEU A 232 15.70 -8.82 -7.72
C LEU A 232 16.94 -8.54 -6.87
N LEU A 233 17.22 -7.27 -6.52
CA LEU A 233 18.38 -6.93 -5.67
C LEU A 233 18.29 -7.50 -4.24
N PRO A 234 17.13 -7.47 -3.56
CA PRO A 234 17.02 -8.07 -2.23
C PRO A 234 17.08 -9.60 -2.33
N GLN A 235 18.15 -10.18 -1.80
CA GLN A 235 18.40 -11.62 -1.91
C GLN A 235 17.51 -12.46 -0.99
N ASP A 236 17.12 -11.90 0.15
CA ASP A 236 16.30 -12.58 1.14
C ASP A 236 15.19 -11.66 1.67
N GLN A 237 14.23 -12.29 2.37
CA GLN A 237 13.07 -11.62 2.93
C GLN A 237 13.45 -10.57 3.99
N PHE A 238 14.45 -10.82 4.84
CA PHE A 238 14.87 -9.85 5.87
C PHE A 238 15.46 -8.58 5.25
N GLN A 239 16.30 -8.73 4.24
CA GLN A 239 16.84 -7.62 3.46
C GLN A 239 15.72 -6.85 2.78
N LEU A 240 14.75 -7.54 2.19
CA LEU A 240 13.59 -6.91 1.56
C LEU A 240 12.83 -6.02 2.55
N TYR A 241 12.41 -6.54 3.71
CA TYR A 241 11.68 -5.74 4.71
C TYR A 241 12.50 -4.57 5.24
N ARG A 242 13.81 -4.76 5.43
CA ARG A 242 14.71 -3.68 5.86
C ARG A 242 14.80 -2.57 4.79
N PHE A 243 14.99 -2.94 3.53
CA PHE A 243 15.05 -1.97 2.44
C PHE A 243 13.70 -1.27 2.22
N SER A 244 12.59 -2.01 2.26
CA SER A 244 11.24 -1.42 2.15
C SER A 244 11.00 -0.41 3.26
N ARG A 245 11.31 -0.76 4.52
CA ARG A 245 11.13 0.18 5.65
C ARG A 245 11.93 1.46 5.45
N ILE A 246 13.22 1.35 5.12
CA ILE A 246 14.09 2.52 4.90
C ILE A 246 13.59 3.35 3.70
N ALA A 247 13.22 2.68 2.60
CA ALA A 247 12.73 3.35 1.39
C ALA A 247 11.41 4.10 1.66
N ASP A 248 10.47 3.50 2.38
CA ASP A 248 9.17 4.09 2.67
C ASP A 248 9.30 5.22 3.70
N GLU A 249 10.06 5.04 4.78
CA GLU A 249 10.32 6.10 5.77
C GLU A 249 11.04 7.30 5.15
N SER A 250 12.09 7.06 4.36
CA SER A 250 12.83 8.13 3.68
C SER A 250 11.99 8.85 2.62
N SER A 251 11.21 8.10 1.84
CA SER A 251 10.29 8.67 0.84
C SER A 251 9.19 9.48 1.51
N TYR A 252 8.66 9.00 2.64
CA TYR A 252 7.62 9.70 3.40
C TYR A 252 8.14 11.02 3.96
N LEU A 253 9.31 11.02 4.60
CA LEU A 253 9.94 12.24 5.11
C LEU A 253 10.24 13.23 3.98
N PHE A 254 10.77 12.74 2.86
CA PHE A 254 11.08 13.58 1.70
C PHE A 254 9.82 14.20 1.09
N LEU A 255 8.77 13.41 0.84
CA LEU A 255 7.54 13.91 0.23
C LEU A 255 6.78 14.86 1.16
N THR A 256 6.80 14.59 2.46
CA THR A 256 6.24 15.51 3.48
C THR A 256 7.01 16.83 3.48
N GLY A 257 8.35 16.78 3.49
CA GLY A 257 9.19 17.97 3.38
C GLY A 257 8.93 18.76 2.08
N TYR A 258 8.80 18.06 0.95
CA TYR A 258 8.45 18.67 -0.33
C TYR A 258 7.08 19.35 -0.31
N ALA A 259 6.06 18.72 0.28
CA ALA A 259 4.73 19.30 0.43
C ALA A 259 4.75 20.55 1.33
N LEU A 260 5.50 20.51 2.44
CA LEU A 260 5.69 21.67 3.33
C LEU A 260 6.40 22.82 2.61
N LEU A 261 7.44 22.55 1.81
CA LEU A 261 8.11 23.56 1.01
C LEU A 261 7.15 24.20 -0.01
N LEU A 262 6.34 23.40 -0.71
CA LEU A 262 5.32 23.93 -1.62
C LEU A 262 4.30 24.81 -0.89
N TRP A 263 3.89 24.41 0.32
CA TRP A 263 2.98 25.19 1.15
C TRP A 263 3.61 26.52 1.59
N ILE A 264 4.85 26.50 2.09
CA ILE A 264 5.61 27.72 2.47
C ILE A 264 5.73 28.65 1.27
N VAL A 265 6.12 28.14 0.10
CA VAL A 265 6.22 28.93 -1.14
C VAL A 265 4.86 29.51 -1.53
N SER A 266 3.77 28.76 -1.35
CA SER A 266 2.42 29.24 -1.67
C SER A 266 1.98 30.40 -0.76
N VAL A 267 2.33 30.34 0.53
CA VAL A 267 2.06 31.39 1.52
C VAL A 267 2.91 32.62 1.21
N ILE A 268 4.21 32.45 0.95
CA ILE A 268 5.13 33.55 0.61
C ILE A 268 4.71 34.23 -0.71
N ARG A 269 4.29 33.46 -1.72
CA ARG A 269 3.88 33.99 -3.03
C ARG A 269 2.45 34.56 -3.05
N ARG A 270 1.74 34.63 -1.91
CA ARG A 270 0.38 35.20 -1.78
C ARG A 270 -0.64 34.67 -2.82
N LYS A 271 -0.47 33.45 -3.34
CA LYS A 271 -1.44 32.82 -4.26
C LYS A 271 -2.70 32.28 -3.57
N GLY A 272 -3.04 32.80 -2.40
CA GLY A 272 -4.27 32.55 -1.65
C GLY A 272 -5.33 33.64 -1.80
N GLY A 273 -5.16 34.59 -2.74
CA GLY A 273 -6.12 35.65 -3.01
C GLY A 273 -6.90 35.41 -4.31
N HIS A 274 -8.01 34.67 -4.24
CA HIS A 274 -9.27 34.97 -4.94
C HIS A 274 -10.34 33.97 -4.49
N SER A 275 -10.96 34.31 -3.36
CA SER A 275 -12.29 33.84 -3.00
C SER A 275 -13.23 34.06 -4.19
N HIS A 276 -13.69 32.98 -4.83
CA HIS A 276 -14.83 33.05 -5.74
C HIS A 276 -16.08 32.88 -4.87
N GLY A 277 -16.90 33.93 -4.85
CA GLY A 277 -18.25 33.91 -4.30
C GLY A 277 -19.21 33.08 -5.14
#